data_AF-A0A7X7G454-F1
#
_entry.id   AF-A0A7X7G454-F1
#
_cell.length_a   1.000
_cell.length_b   1.000
_cell.length_c   1.000
_cell.angle_alpha   90.00
_cell.angle_beta   90.00
_cell.angle_gamma   90.00
#
_symmetry.space_group_name_H-M   'P 1'
#
loop_
_entity.id
_entity.type
_entity.pdbx_description
1 polymer ?
#
loop_
_entity_poly.entity_id
_entity_poly.type
_entity_poly.pdbx_seq_one_letter_code
_entity_poly.pdbx_strand_id
1 'polypeptide(L)'
;MRSFRCAIVAGVLSLSIGSSAWAKPGAADGYFSQQISSLKGGGTLVITNLTMDIGDGSDVTNVLFGSTATTNILGQGKDWIAVVIPSTNAPGSVVIKTSSQSEGQLSVYSQNPGDNFFHYLIEAIEGYPLMLGVSSTHGGIKVYRKFGTNTVYTREYFGEFFSHLQLVNGTTTNRFSGVFNAVSHSMPDSETINFVMNAGNTGVRVTQVLRYVNGKNYFTKQWNIANTGATDYTDVRFIQGGDAYFANSDSACGYHNADLDMVYLKNTNAAGLMGFYGGHDSRSDRYFAGDLQTNFFGMAAYCLSNSVNTNFTDAGYSLQWNTNSL
;
A
#
# COMPACT_ATOMS: atom_id res chain seq x y z
N MET A 1 -8.52 -1.12 26.99
CA MET A 1 -8.72 -0.77 25.57
C MET A 1 -8.08 0.60 25.33
N ARG A 2 -6.91 0.67 24.70
CA ARG A 2 -6.29 1.95 24.31
C ARG A 2 -6.36 2.06 22.79
N SER A 3 -7.03 3.10 22.31
CA SER A 3 -7.12 3.41 20.89
C SER A 3 -5.92 4.28 20.52
N PHE A 4 -5.01 3.76 19.71
CA PHE A 4 -3.93 4.56 19.11
C PHE A 4 -4.44 5.11 17.77
N ARG A 5 -4.92 6.35 17.79
CA ARG A 5 -5.47 6.97 16.58
C ARG A 5 -4.39 7.67 15.80
N CYS A 6 -3.55 6.93 15.11
CA CYS A 6 -2.94 7.56 13.96
C CYS A 6 -4.08 7.99 13.01
N ALA A 7 -4.00 9.20 12.49
CA ALA A 7 -4.53 9.44 11.17
C ALA A 7 -3.28 9.32 10.30
N ILE A 8 -3.20 8.37 9.36
CA ILE A 8 -2.49 8.80 8.14
C ILE A 8 -3.19 10.07 7.72
N VAL A 9 -2.43 11.10 7.52
CA VAL A 9 -2.92 12.16 6.69
C VAL A 9 -1.86 12.20 5.63
N ALA A 10 -2.15 11.59 4.48
CA ALA A 10 -1.70 12.24 3.25
C ALA A 10 -2.19 13.67 3.43
N GLY A 11 -1.34 14.68 3.66
CA GLY A 11 -1.76 16.03 4.03
C GLY A 11 -3.14 16.42 3.46
N VAL A 12 -3.96 17.12 4.24
CA VAL A 12 -4.71 18.22 3.62
C VAL A 12 -3.67 19.04 2.87
N LEU A 13 -3.56 18.72 1.59
CA LEU A 13 -3.23 19.66 0.57
C LEU A 13 -4.43 20.61 0.56
N SER A 14 -4.38 21.64 1.41
CA SER A 14 -4.91 22.95 1.01
C SER A 14 -3.95 23.49 -0.03
N LEU A 15 -3.93 22.87 -1.20
CA LEU A 15 -3.37 23.47 -2.39
C LEU A 15 -4.16 22.94 -3.59
N SER A 16 -4.89 23.86 -4.20
CA SER A 16 -4.97 23.98 -5.64
C SER A 16 -3.67 23.48 -6.29
N ILE A 17 -3.69 22.28 -6.87
CA ILE A 17 -2.80 21.93 -7.99
C ILE A 17 -3.70 22.22 -9.21
N GLY A 18 -3.76 23.44 -9.73
CA GLY A 18 -2.58 24.22 -10.10
C GLY A 18 -1.84 23.46 -11.19
N SER A 19 -2.55 23.23 -12.29
CA SER A 19 -2.14 22.82 -13.63
C SER A 19 -0.69 22.35 -13.87
N SER A 20 -0.64 21.32 -14.71
CA SER A 20 0.43 20.98 -15.66
C SER A 20 1.70 20.33 -15.12
N ALA A 21 1.75 19.00 -15.17
CA ALA A 21 2.88 18.22 -15.70
C ALA A 21 2.48 16.74 -15.79
N TRP A 22 1.69 16.41 -16.81
CA TRP A 22 1.70 15.18 -17.59
C TRP A 22 2.55 14.02 -17.03
N ALA A 23 1.96 13.17 -16.19
CA ALA A 23 2.48 11.84 -15.95
C ALA A 23 2.19 11.00 -17.20
N LYS A 24 3.21 10.84 -18.05
CA LYS A 24 3.23 9.77 -19.04
C LYS A 24 3.22 8.47 -18.22
N PRO A 25 2.23 7.56 -18.38
CA PRO A 25 2.33 6.22 -17.82
C PRO A 25 3.66 5.62 -18.29
N GLY A 26 4.39 4.95 -17.41
CA GLY A 26 5.62 4.26 -17.80
C GLY A 26 5.31 3.35 -18.99
N ALA A 27 6.22 3.30 -19.97
CA ALA A 27 6.00 2.60 -21.24
C ALA A 27 5.90 1.06 -21.13
N ALA A 28 5.70 0.52 -19.92
CA ALA A 28 5.75 -0.90 -19.59
C ALA A 28 4.49 -1.41 -18.88
N ASP A 29 3.48 -0.56 -18.67
CA ASP A 29 2.26 -0.91 -17.96
C ASP A 29 1.26 -1.56 -18.91
N GLY A 30 0.99 -2.86 -18.74
CA GLY A 30 -0.24 -3.45 -19.26
C GLY A 30 -1.44 -2.73 -18.66
N TYR A 31 -2.41 -2.35 -19.48
CA TYR A 31 -3.54 -1.54 -19.03
C TYR A 31 -4.67 -2.45 -18.55
N PHE A 32 -5.21 -2.17 -17.36
CA PHE A 32 -6.52 -2.70 -16.99
C PHE A 32 -7.60 -1.81 -17.59
N SER A 33 -8.49 -2.39 -18.38
CA SER A 33 -9.67 -1.66 -18.90
C SER A 33 -10.79 -1.53 -17.86
N GLN A 34 -10.62 -2.15 -16.68
CA GLN A 34 -11.63 -2.20 -15.62
C GLN A 34 -11.12 -1.58 -14.32
N GLN A 35 -12.06 -1.02 -13.55
CA GLN A 35 -11.84 -0.54 -12.19
C GLN A 35 -11.37 -1.68 -11.28
N ILE A 36 -10.29 -1.49 -10.52
CA ILE A 36 -9.68 -2.56 -9.71
C ILE A 36 -10.64 -3.04 -8.60
N SER A 37 -11.57 -2.21 -8.11
CA SER A 37 -12.59 -2.60 -7.13
C SER A 37 -13.62 -3.62 -7.65
N SER A 38 -13.76 -3.79 -8.97
CA SER A 38 -14.66 -4.82 -9.53
C SER A 38 -14.03 -6.22 -9.52
N LEU A 39 -12.73 -6.31 -9.20
CA LEU A 39 -11.94 -7.54 -9.28
C LEU A 39 -12.05 -8.34 -7.97
N LYS A 40 -13.15 -9.08 -7.81
CA LYS A 40 -13.36 -10.06 -6.74
C LYS A 40 -13.18 -11.48 -7.26
N GLY A 41 -12.92 -12.45 -6.38
CA GLY A 41 -12.99 -13.87 -6.76
C GLY A 41 -14.34 -14.19 -7.41
N GLY A 42 -14.33 -14.80 -8.59
CA GLY A 42 -15.48 -15.03 -9.45
C GLY A 42 -15.84 -13.89 -10.41
N GLY A 43 -15.20 -12.72 -10.27
CA GLY A 43 -15.37 -11.57 -11.17
C GLY A 43 -14.59 -11.72 -12.49
N THR A 44 -14.93 -10.89 -13.48
CA THR A 44 -14.24 -10.85 -14.78
C THR A 44 -13.11 -9.84 -14.75
N LEU A 45 -11.92 -10.25 -15.15
CA LEU A 45 -10.77 -9.40 -15.40
C LEU A 45 -10.52 -9.27 -16.90
N VAL A 46 -10.18 -8.06 -17.36
CA VAL A 46 -9.73 -7.81 -18.72
C VAL A 46 -8.40 -7.07 -18.64
N ILE A 47 -7.38 -7.68 -19.23
CA ILE A 47 -6.03 -7.12 -19.39
C ILE A 47 -5.89 -6.77 -20.86
N THR A 48 -5.49 -5.54 -21.17
CA THR A 48 -5.44 -5.05 -22.55
C THR A 48 -4.24 -4.15 -22.79
N ASN A 49 -3.98 -3.84 -24.07
CA ASN A 49 -2.87 -2.98 -24.50
C ASN A 49 -1.53 -3.45 -23.94
N LEU A 50 -1.30 -4.77 -23.90
CA LEU A 50 -0.02 -5.32 -23.50
C LEU A 50 1.03 -4.93 -24.55
N THR A 51 2.21 -4.53 -24.08
CA THR A 51 3.32 -4.11 -24.96
C THR A 51 4.01 -5.29 -25.65
N MET A 52 3.57 -6.52 -25.36
CA MET A 52 4.06 -7.76 -25.94
C MET A 52 2.88 -8.67 -26.27
N ASP A 53 3.07 -9.51 -27.29
CA ASP A 53 2.13 -10.58 -27.60
C ASP A 53 2.15 -11.63 -26.47
N ILE A 54 0.99 -12.13 -26.07
CA ILE A 54 0.79 -13.16 -25.04
C ILE A 54 0.32 -14.50 -25.60
N GLY A 55 0.15 -14.55 -26.93
CA GLY A 55 -0.30 -15.68 -27.74
C GLY A 55 -0.64 -15.20 -29.16
N ASP A 56 -1.16 -16.09 -30.00
CA ASP A 56 -1.57 -15.78 -31.38
C ASP A 56 -2.97 -15.15 -31.48
N GLY A 57 -3.65 -15.06 -30.33
CA GLY A 57 -5.02 -14.59 -30.17
C GLY A 57 -6.06 -15.71 -30.02
N SER A 58 -5.63 -16.97 -29.96
CA SER A 58 -6.52 -18.12 -29.76
C SER A 58 -5.91 -19.26 -28.94
N ASP A 59 -4.60 -19.24 -28.71
CA ASP A 59 -3.84 -20.35 -28.17
C ASP A 59 -3.44 -20.22 -26.70
N VAL A 60 -3.89 -19.18 -26.00
CA VAL A 60 -3.77 -19.14 -24.53
C VAL A 60 -4.71 -20.18 -23.94
N THR A 61 -4.12 -21.18 -23.28
CA THR A 61 -4.82 -22.33 -22.72
C THR A 61 -5.06 -22.23 -21.21
N ASN A 62 -4.30 -21.38 -20.52
CA ASN A 62 -4.46 -21.17 -19.09
C ASN A 62 -3.90 -19.81 -18.67
N VAL A 63 -4.48 -19.26 -17.61
CA VAL A 63 -3.99 -18.07 -16.91
C VAL A 63 -3.85 -18.40 -15.44
N LEU A 64 -2.63 -18.35 -14.92
CA LEU A 64 -2.37 -18.56 -13.49
C LEU A 64 -2.35 -17.22 -12.77
N PHE A 65 -3.08 -17.16 -11.67
CA PHE A 65 -3.01 -16.14 -10.66
C PHE A 65 -2.12 -16.66 -9.52
N GLY A 66 -0.82 -16.37 -9.58
CA GLY A 66 0.16 -16.95 -8.67
C GLY A 66 0.32 -18.43 -8.99
N SER A 67 -0.14 -19.31 -8.09
CA SER A 67 -0.21 -20.76 -8.33
C SER A 67 -1.61 -21.25 -8.69
N THR A 68 -2.64 -20.40 -8.68
CA THR A 68 -4.03 -20.80 -8.88
C THR A 68 -4.47 -20.53 -10.31
N ALA A 69 -5.00 -21.53 -11.02
CA ALA A 69 -5.52 -21.34 -12.37
C ALA A 69 -6.84 -20.59 -12.39
N THR A 70 -7.04 -19.74 -13.41
CA THR A 70 -8.33 -19.14 -13.75
C THR A 70 -9.40 -20.21 -13.90
N THR A 71 -10.64 -19.87 -13.54
CA THR A 71 -11.78 -20.76 -13.75
C THR A 71 -12.28 -20.73 -15.19
N ASN A 72 -12.05 -19.64 -15.92
CA ASN A 72 -12.45 -19.53 -17.33
C ASN A 72 -11.70 -18.43 -18.08
N ILE A 73 -11.38 -18.67 -19.36
CA ILE A 73 -10.93 -17.64 -20.30
C ILE A 73 -12.16 -17.23 -21.12
N LEU A 74 -12.55 -15.97 -20.99
CA LEU A 74 -13.77 -15.41 -21.63
C LEU A 74 -13.51 -14.90 -23.03
N GLY A 75 -12.26 -14.54 -23.33
CA GLY A 75 -11.82 -14.05 -24.62
C GLY A 75 -10.33 -13.75 -24.59
N GLN A 76 -9.69 -13.76 -25.75
CA GLN A 76 -8.27 -13.47 -25.89
C GLN A 76 -7.97 -12.86 -27.27
N GLY A 77 -6.88 -12.13 -27.34
CA GLY A 77 -6.23 -11.65 -28.55
C GLY A 77 -4.71 -11.68 -28.36
N LYS A 78 -3.97 -11.14 -29.33
CA LYS A 78 -2.51 -11.17 -29.28
C LYS A 78 -1.96 -10.40 -28.09
N ASP A 79 -2.55 -9.25 -27.76
CA ASP A 79 -2.09 -8.29 -26.77
C ASP A 79 -3.13 -8.03 -25.65
N TRP A 80 -4.13 -8.90 -25.53
CA TRP A 80 -5.18 -8.78 -24.52
C TRP A 80 -5.79 -10.12 -24.14
N ILE A 81 -6.32 -10.21 -22.91
CA ILE A 81 -7.04 -11.40 -22.44
C ILE A 81 -8.11 -11.03 -21.41
N ALA A 82 -9.24 -11.74 -21.47
CA ALA A 82 -10.34 -11.66 -20.53
C ALA A 82 -10.50 -13.00 -19.80
N VAL A 83 -10.52 -12.98 -18.47
CA VAL A 83 -10.55 -14.20 -17.63
C VAL A 83 -11.46 -14.02 -16.41
N VAL A 84 -11.85 -15.13 -15.80
CA VAL A 84 -12.52 -15.14 -14.50
C VAL A 84 -11.50 -15.31 -13.38
N ILE A 85 -11.55 -14.42 -12.38
CA ILE A 85 -10.66 -14.48 -11.23
C ILE A 85 -11.05 -15.71 -10.38
N PRO A 86 -10.11 -16.58 -9.99
CA PRO A 86 -10.40 -17.71 -9.12
C PRO A 86 -11.07 -17.28 -7.82
N SER A 87 -12.13 -17.98 -7.41
CA SER A 87 -12.86 -17.71 -6.16
C SER A 87 -12.02 -17.93 -4.91
N THR A 88 -10.99 -18.78 -5.00
CA THR A 88 -10.08 -19.13 -3.90
C THR A 88 -8.87 -18.22 -3.77
N ASN A 89 -8.70 -17.24 -4.66
CA ASN A 89 -7.56 -16.35 -4.55
C ASN A 89 -7.73 -15.40 -3.37
N ALA A 90 -7.00 -15.72 -2.31
CA ALA A 90 -6.64 -14.78 -1.28
C ALA A 90 -5.89 -13.61 -1.94
N PRO A 91 -6.34 -12.37 -1.73
CA PRO A 91 -5.85 -11.25 -2.50
C PRO A 91 -4.44 -10.82 -2.06
N GLY A 92 -3.65 -10.41 -3.05
CA GLY A 92 -2.21 -10.27 -2.96
C GLY A 92 -1.57 -9.79 -4.28
N SER A 93 -0.25 -9.66 -4.26
CA SER A 93 0.57 -9.47 -5.46
C SER A 93 0.54 -10.76 -6.29
N VAL A 94 -0.09 -10.72 -7.47
CA VAL A 94 -0.27 -11.93 -8.27
C VAL A 94 0.52 -11.81 -9.56
N VAL A 95 1.45 -12.74 -9.75
CA VAL A 95 2.08 -12.94 -11.06
C VAL A 95 1.07 -13.61 -11.96
N ILE A 96 0.82 -13.00 -13.12
CA ILE A 96 -0.03 -13.58 -14.15
C ILE A 96 0.84 -14.33 -15.14
N LYS A 97 0.59 -15.63 -15.27
CA LYS A 97 1.26 -16.48 -16.26
C LYS A 97 0.26 -16.95 -17.29
N THR A 98 0.54 -16.72 -18.56
CA THR A 98 -0.20 -17.30 -19.68
C THR A 98 0.52 -18.57 -20.15
N SER A 99 -0.25 -19.61 -20.45
CA SER A 99 0.25 -20.79 -21.15
C SER A 99 -0.19 -20.71 -22.60
N SER A 100 0.70 -20.32 -23.50
CA SER A 100 0.46 -20.31 -24.95
C SER A 100 1.36 -21.33 -25.66
N GLN A 101 0.96 -21.81 -26.83
CA GLN A 101 1.80 -22.70 -27.64
C GLN A 101 2.75 -21.90 -28.54
N SER A 102 2.27 -20.78 -29.08
CA SER A 102 2.97 -19.89 -30.00
C SER A 102 4.11 -19.12 -29.33
N GLU A 103 3.89 -18.63 -28.11
CA GLU A 103 4.90 -17.85 -27.37
C GLU A 103 5.54 -18.65 -26.22
N GLY A 104 5.18 -19.93 -26.07
CA GLY A 104 5.52 -20.72 -24.89
C GLY A 104 4.77 -20.23 -23.64
N GLN A 105 5.13 -20.77 -22.47
CA GLN A 105 4.62 -20.23 -21.21
C GLN A 105 5.20 -18.83 -20.97
N LEU A 106 4.50 -17.80 -21.45
CA LEU A 106 4.81 -16.41 -21.15
C LEU A 106 4.31 -16.06 -19.75
N SER A 107 5.19 -15.57 -18.90
CA SER A 107 4.74 -14.75 -17.79
C SER A 107 4.50 -13.36 -18.35
N VAL A 108 3.35 -12.74 -18.08
CA VAL A 108 3.20 -11.30 -18.33
C VAL A 108 4.03 -10.62 -17.24
N TYR A 109 5.34 -10.52 -17.53
CA TYR A 109 6.40 -10.03 -16.65
C TYR A 109 7.14 -8.94 -17.42
N SER A 110 7.17 -7.72 -16.88
CA SER A 110 8.14 -6.72 -17.35
C SER A 110 9.45 -6.92 -16.58
N GLN A 111 10.56 -6.77 -17.30
CA GLN A 111 11.91 -7.27 -16.97
C GLN A 111 12.55 -6.59 -15.74
N ASN A 112 11.87 -5.67 -15.07
CA ASN A 112 12.36 -5.02 -13.86
C ASN A 112 11.79 -5.67 -12.58
N PRO A 113 12.64 -6.20 -11.67
CA PRO A 113 12.21 -6.89 -10.46
C PRO A 113 11.50 -6.01 -9.40
N GLY A 114 11.38 -4.70 -9.64
CA GLY A 114 10.67 -3.75 -8.76
C GLY A 114 9.24 -3.38 -9.20
N ASP A 115 8.86 -3.60 -10.46
CA ASP A 115 7.69 -2.91 -11.04
C ASP A 115 6.49 -3.79 -11.39
N ASN A 116 6.61 -5.13 -11.46
CA ASN A 116 5.63 -5.91 -12.24
C ASN A 116 5.00 -7.07 -11.49
N PHE A 117 4.07 -6.72 -10.62
CA PHE A 117 3.01 -7.63 -10.23
C PHE A 117 1.69 -6.99 -10.59
N PHE A 118 0.78 -7.76 -11.19
CA PHE A 118 -0.61 -7.34 -11.25
C PHE A 118 -1.14 -7.37 -9.81
N HIS A 119 -1.22 -6.18 -9.22
CA HIS A 119 -1.65 -6.02 -7.85
C HIS A 119 -3.17 -6.09 -7.81
N TYR A 120 -3.70 -7.23 -7.34
CA TYR A 120 -5.10 -7.31 -6.95
C TYR A 120 -5.24 -6.73 -5.56
N LEU A 121 -6.20 -5.83 -5.42
CA LEU A 121 -6.54 -5.27 -4.12
C LEU A 121 -7.56 -6.18 -3.44
N ILE A 122 -7.32 -6.51 -2.17
CA ILE A 122 -8.23 -7.24 -1.29
C ILE A 122 -9.57 -6.51 -1.20
N GLU A 123 -9.48 -5.21 -0.95
CA GLU A 123 -10.58 -4.26 -0.93
C GLU A 123 -10.02 -2.95 -1.49
N ALA A 124 -10.89 -2.17 -2.13
CA ALA A 124 -10.52 -0.89 -2.68
C ALA A 124 -11.61 0.15 -2.44
N ILE A 125 -11.21 1.31 -1.91
CA ILE A 125 -12.03 2.50 -1.90
C ILE A 125 -11.71 3.28 -3.17
N GLU A 126 -12.69 3.44 -4.05
CA GLU A 126 -12.54 4.24 -5.25
C GLU A 126 -13.22 5.59 -5.10
N GLY A 127 -12.47 6.66 -5.27
CA GLY A 127 -13.04 7.98 -5.42
C GLY A 127 -12.14 8.91 -6.22
N TYR A 128 -12.50 10.17 -6.25
CA TYR A 128 -11.76 11.22 -6.93
C TYR A 128 -11.29 12.24 -5.90
N PRO A 129 -10.00 12.60 -5.84
CA PRO A 129 -8.94 12.15 -6.75
C PRO A 129 -8.28 10.83 -6.34
N LEU A 130 -8.47 10.29 -5.13
CA LEU A 130 -7.72 9.10 -4.68
C LEU A 130 -8.49 7.79 -4.84
N MET A 131 -7.75 6.74 -5.22
CA MET A 131 -8.12 5.36 -5.00
C MET A 131 -7.15 4.72 -4.01
N LEU A 132 -7.69 3.98 -3.06
CA LEU A 132 -6.92 3.31 -2.03
C LEU A 132 -7.23 1.83 -2.08
N GLY A 133 -6.18 1.03 -2.03
CA GLY A 133 -6.28 -0.41 -2.07
C GLY A 133 -5.55 -1.04 -0.91
N VAL A 134 -6.06 -2.15 -0.40
CA VAL A 134 -5.26 -3.04 0.45
C VAL A 134 -4.74 -4.18 -0.42
N SER A 135 -3.44 -4.45 -0.41
CA SER A 135 -2.80 -5.38 -1.36
C SER A 135 -2.26 -6.66 -0.70
N SER A 136 -2.54 -6.88 0.59
CA SER A 136 -2.08 -8.06 1.32
C SER A 136 -2.93 -8.33 2.55
N THR A 137 -2.96 -9.59 2.98
CA THR A 137 -3.68 -10.02 4.18
C THR A 137 -3.13 -9.40 5.46
N HIS A 138 -1.95 -8.77 5.39
CA HIS A 138 -1.30 -8.03 6.48
C HIS A 138 -1.67 -6.53 6.48
N GLY A 139 -2.64 -6.09 5.67
CA GLY A 139 -3.16 -4.72 5.70
C GLY A 139 -2.30 -3.68 4.97
N GLY A 140 -1.27 -4.09 4.22
CA GLY A 140 -0.43 -3.20 3.42
C GLY A 140 -1.23 -2.49 2.33
N ILE A 141 -1.01 -1.18 2.14
CA ILE A 141 -1.81 -0.38 1.20
C ILE A 141 -1.09 0.01 -0.09
N LYS A 142 -1.89 0.33 -1.10
CA LYS A 142 -1.50 0.99 -2.34
C LYS A 142 -2.37 2.24 -2.52
N VAL A 143 -1.76 3.31 -3.00
CA VAL A 143 -2.41 4.61 -3.20
C VAL A 143 -2.22 5.04 -4.64
N TYR A 144 -3.34 5.38 -5.27
CA TYR A 144 -3.37 5.88 -6.62
C TYR A 144 -4.18 7.16 -6.70
N ARG A 145 -3.96 7.94 -7.77
CA ARG A 145 -4.60 9.24 -7.97
C ARG A 145 -5.06 9.46 -9.40
N LYS A 146 -6.22 10.09 -9.54
CA LYS A 146 -6.77 10.65 -10.78
C LYS A 146 -6.58 12.16 -10.79
N PHE A 147 -6.33 12.70 -11.97
CA PHE A 147 -6.19 14.14 -12.19
C PHE A 147 -7.15 14.59 -13.30
N GLY A 148 -7.89 15.67 -13.05
CA GLY A 148 -8.78 16.29 -14.05
C GLY A 148 -9.82 15.32 -14.59
N THR A 149 -9.94 15.26 -15.92
CA THR A 149 -10.87 14.38 -16.64
C THR A 149 -10.28 13.00 -16.93
N ASN A 150 -9.12 12.64 -16.38
CA ASN A 150 -8.50 11.35 -16.64
C ASN A 150 -9.39 10.20 -16.16
N THR A 151 -9.48 9.18 -17.00
CA THR A 151 -10.21 7.94 -16.70
C THR A 151 -9.35 6.92 -15.95
N VAL A 152 -8.02 7.12 -15.89
CA VAL A 152 -7.03 6.18 -15.33
C VAL A 152 -6.40 6.75 -14.05
N TYR A 153 -6.19 5.89 -13.05
CA TYR A 153 -5.44 6.21 -11.84
C TYR A 153 -3.93 5.99 -12.05
N THR A 154 -3.09 6.91 -11.60
CA THR A 154 -1.63 6.77 -11.53
C THR A 154 -1.19 6.43 -10.12
N ARG A 155 -0.15 5.61 -9.98
CA ARG A 155 0.41 5.26 -8.66
C ARG A 155 1.15 6.48 -8.09
N GLU A 156 0.83 6.84 -6.86
CA GLU A 156 1.47 7.96 -6.15
C GLU A 156 2.27 7.49 -4.92
N TYR A 157 2.35 6.19 -4.66
CA TYR A 157 3.01 5.64 -3.49
C TYR A 157 3.76 4.34 -3.85
N PHE A 158 5.07 4.28 -3.58
CA PHE A 158 5.84 3.04 -3.77
C PHE A 158 5.31 1.98 -2.81
N GLY A 159 5.23 2.30 -1.53
CA GLY A 159 4.63 1.39 -0.57
C GLY A 159 5.03 1.70 0.85
N GLU A 160 4.48 0.89 1.74
CA GLU A 160 4.79 0.96 3.16
C GLU A 160 6.06 0.16 3.45
N PHE A 161 6.87 0.62 4.41
CA PHE A 161 7.94 -0.20 5.04
C PHE A 161 7.38 -1.22 6.04
N PHE A 162 6.11 -1.58 5.83
CA PHE A 162 5.25 -2.28 6.75
C PHE A 162 5.03 -1.56 8.09
N SER A 163 4.06 -2.05 8.85
CA SER A 163 3.90 -1.64 10.26
C SER A 163 4.78 -2.51 11.16
N HIS A 164 5.45 -1.89 12.13
CA HIS A 164 6.27 -2.58 13.12
C HIS A 164 5.63 -2.49 14.51
N LEU A 165 5.69 -3.59 15.27
CA LEU A 165 5.19 -3.66 16.64
C LEU A 165 6.20 -4.34 17.56
N GLN A 166 6.59 -3.65 18.63
CA GLN A 166 7.34 -4.23 19.75
C GLN A 166 6.41 -4.43 20.95
N LEU A 167 6.56 -5.57 21.62
CA LEU A 167 5.86 -5.93 22.84
C LEU A 167 6.87 -6.51 23.84
N VAL A 168 7.10 -5.82 24.96
CA VAL A 168 7.99 -6.25 26.04
C VAL A 168 7.20 -6.53 27.31
N ASN A 169 7.43 -7.65 27.98
CA ASN A 169 6.76 -8.05 29.24
C ASN A 169 7.73 -8.23 30.42
N GLY A 170 8.82 -7.46 30.42
CA GLY A 170 9.88 -7.52 31.44
C GLY A 170 10.92 -8.62 31.25
N THR A 171 10.56 -9.76 30.64
CA THR A 171 11.50 -10.88 30.39
C THR A 171 11.70 -11.17 28.91
N THR A 172 10.66 -10.97 28.10
CA THR A 172 10.68 -11.27 26.66
C THR A 172 10.42 -10.00 25.86
N THR A 173 11.11 -9.88 24.72
CA THR A 173 10.83 -8.86 23.69
C THR A 173 10.33 -9.56 22.42
N ASN A 174 9.07 -9.32 22.06
CA ASN A 174 8.51 -9.77 20.79
C ASN A 174 8.50 -8.61 19.80
N ARG A 175 9.00 -8.84 18.58
CA ARG A 175 9.10 -7.82 17.52
C ARG A 175 8.48 -8.35 16.23
N PHE A 176 7.61 -7.55 15.64
CA PHE A 176 6.90 -7.87 14.40
C PHE A 176 7.24 -6.81 13.36
N SER A 177 7.82 -7.22 12.22
CA SER A 177 8.12 -6.35 11.09
C SER A 177 7.21 -6.73 9.92
N GLY A 178 5.99 -6.18 9.91
CA GLY A 178 5.05 -6.31 8.80
C GLY A 178 4.26 -7.61 8.66
N VAL A 179 4.65 -8.68 9.35
CA VAL A 179 3.93 -9.95 9.33
C VAL A 179 3.09 -10.07 10.61
N PHE A 180 1.79 -9.82 10.47
CA PHE A 180 0.78 -10.16 11.47
C PHE A 180 -0.06 -11.33 10.98
N ASN A 181 -0.64 -12.12 11.87
CA ASN A 181 -1.53 -13.20 11.47
C ASN A 181 -2.89 -12.61 11.11
N ALA A 182 -3.25 -12.60 9.83
CA ALA A 182 -4.55 -12.12 9.37
C ALA A 182 -5.69 -12.90 10.05
N VAL A 183 -6.73 -12.19 10.49
CA VAL A 183 -7.94 -12.78 11.07
C VAL A 183 -9.15 -12.51 10.19
N SER A 184 -9.38 -11.25 9.82
CA SER A 184 -10.46 -10.87 8.91
C SER A 184 -10.19 -9.53 8.26
N HIS A 185 -10.89 -9.28 7.15
CA HIS A 185 -11.01 -7.97 6.54
C HIS A 185 -12.47 -7.75 6.10
N SER A 186 -12.89 -6.50 6.03
CA SER A 186 -14.23 -6.15 5.53
C SER A 186 -14.27 -4.71 5.03
N MET A 187 -15.22 -4.45 4.13
CA MET A 187 -15.54 -3.12 3.63
C MET A 187 -17.00 -2.80 4.04
N PRO A 188 -17.23 -2.27 5.26
CA PRO A 188 -18.59 -2.04 5.78
C PRO A 188 -19.39 -1.00 4.98
N ASP A 189 -18.71 -0.09 4.30
CA ASP A 189 -19.28 0.95 3.44
C ASP A 189 -18.30 1.31 2.32
N SER A 190 -18.71 2.20 1.41
CA SER A 190 -17.91 2.60 0.25
C SER A 190 -16.66 3.43 0.60
N GLU A 191 -16.50 3.88 1.84
CA GLU A 191 -15.43 4.79 2.28
C GLU A 191 -14.45 4.15 3.26
N THR A 192 -14.75 2.94 3.76
CA THR A 192 -14.07 2.36 4.92
C THR A 192 -13.67 0.91 4.66
N ILE A 193 -12.44 0.58 5.03
CA ILE A 193 -11.89 -0.78 5.00
C ILE A 193 -11.34 -1.11 6.39
N ASN A 194 -11.78 -2.24 6.95
CA ASN A 194 -11.35 -2.77 8.23
C ASN A 194 -10.45 -4.00 8.03
N PHE A 195 -9.36 -4.08 8.79
CA PHE A 195 -8.47 -5.23 8.86
C PHE A 195 -8.24 -5.60 10.32
N VAL A 196 -8.35 -6.90 10.61
CA VAL A 196 -8.17 -7.46 11.95
C VAL A 196 -7.08 -8.52 11.88
N MET A 197 -6.06 -8.36 12.71
CA MET A 197 -4.84 -9.19 12.68
C MET A 197 -4.37 -9.50 14.11
N ASN A 198 -3.71 -10.64 14.33
CA ASN A 198 -3.06 -10.97 15.59
C ASN A 198 -1.53 -10.75 15.48
N ALA A 199 -0.91 -10.23 16.54
CA ALA A 199 0.54 -10.18 16.66
C ALA A 199 1.08 -11.55 17.08
N GLY A 200 1.20 -12.47 16.11
CA GLY A 200 1.58 -13.85 16.39
C GLY A 200 0.64 -14.51 17.42
N ASN A 201 1.23 -15.22 18.39
CA ASN A 201 0.52 -15.89 19.48
C ASN A 201 0.59 -15.10 20.81
N THR A 202 0.84 -13.80 20.76
CA THR A 202 1.04 -12.95 21.96
C THR A 202 -0.25 -12.68 22.74
N GLY A 203 -1.42 -12.90 22.13
CA GLY A 203 -2.69 -12.43 22.66
C GLY A 203 -2.96 -10.95 22.37
N VAL A 204 -2.11 -10.27 21.60
CA VAL A 204 -2.36 -8.89 21.14
C VAL A 204 -3.05 -8.87 19.77
N ARG A 205 -4.17 -8.15 19.71
CA ARG A 205 -4.98 -7.90 18.51
C ARG A 205 -4.63 -6.53 17.94
N VAL A 206 -4.39 -6.46 16.63
CA VAL A 206 -4.16 -5.25 15.87
C VAL A 206 -5.30 -5.08 14.87
N THR A 207 -6.06 -4.00 15.01
CA THR A 207 -7.12 -3.64 14.06
C THR A 207 -6.72 -2.38 13.31
N GLN A 208 -6.62 -2.47 11.98
CA GLN A 208 -6.40 -1.33 11.11
C GLN A 208 -7.71 -0.89 10.47
N VAL A 209 -8.00 0.41 10.49
CA VAL A 209 -9.13 1.02 9.79
C VAL A 209 -8.59 2.03 8.79
N LEU A 210 -8.80 1.77 7.50
CA LEU A 210 -8.49 2.68 6.41
C LEU A 210 -9.77 3.39 6.00
N ARG A 211 -9.76 4.72 5.92
CA ARG A 211 -10.92 5.51 5.52
C ARG A 211 -10.55 6.60 4.53
N TYR A 212 -11.42 6.81 3.55
CA TYR A 212 -11.29 7.88 2.58
C TYR A 212 -12.64 8.50 2.24
N VAL A 213 -12.70 9.82 2.37
CA VAL A 213 -13.86 10.61 1.98
C VAL A 213 -13.64 11.13 0.57
N ASN A 214 -14.59 10.86 -0.31
CA ASN A 214 -14.49 11.28 -1.70
C ASN A 214 -14.28 12.79 -1.83
N GLY A 215 -13.45 13.23 -2.78
CA GLY A 215 -13.07 14.63 -2.99
C GLY A 215 -11.86 15.11 -2.20
N LYS A 216 -11.33 14.31 -1.26
CA LYS A 216 -10.18 14.70 -0.44
C LYS A 216 -8.86 14.31 -1.10
N ASN A 217 -7.81 15.11 -0.87
CA ASN A 217 -6.44 14.74 -1.24
C ASN A 217 -5.74 13.93 -0.13
N TYR A 218 -6.54 13.42 0.81
CA TYR A 218 -6.06 12.73 1.99
C TYR A 218 -6.94 11.56 2.36
N PHE A 219 -6.36 10.59 3.05
CA PHE A 219 -7.03 9.44 3.63
C PHE A 219 -6.44 9.16 5.00
N THR A 220 -7.19 8.44 5.84
CA THR A 220 -6.78 8.10 7.20
C THR A 220 -6.58 6.61 7.40
N LYS A 221 -5.48 6.23 8.05
CA LYS A 221 -5.36 4.91 8.71
C LYS A 221 -5.24 5.07 10.21
N GLN A 222 -6.03 4.26 10.92
CA GLN A 222 -6.06 4.16 12.37
C GLN A 222 -5.69 2.73 12.79
N TRP A 223 -4.88 2.57 13.83
CA TRP A 223 -4.52 1.26 14.39
C TRP A 223 -4.99 1.13 15.84
N ASN A 224 -5.95 0.25 16.10
CA ASN A 224 -6.31 -0.12 17.46
C ASN A 224 -5.50 -1.36 17.87
N ILE A 225 -4.65 -1.21 18.88
CA ILE A 225 -3.82 -2.30 19.42
C ILE A 225 -4.39 -2.64 20.79
N ALA A 226 -4.82 -3.88 20.97
CA ALA A 226 -5.52 -4.32 22.18
C ALA A 226 -4.93 -5.62 22.71
N ASN A 227 -4.62 -5.65 24.01
CA ASN A 227 -4.35 -6.88 24.71
C ASN A 227 -5.65 -7.65 24.92
N THR A 228 -5.69 -8.88 24.42
CA THR A 228 -6.82 -9.82 24.57
C THR A 228 -6.39 -11.09 25.31
N GLY A 229 -5.12 -11.18 25.71
CA GLY A 229 -4.54 -12.28 26.47
C GLY A 229 -4.35 -11.93 27.94
N ALA A 230 -3.53 -12.75 28.63
CA ALA A 230 -3.22 -12.60 30.05
C ALA A 230 -1.83 -12.00 30.33
N THR A 231 -1.01 -11.78 29.30
CA THR A 231 0.34 -11.23 29.44
C THR A 231 0.28 -9.72 29.44
N ASP A 232 0.73 -9.06 30.50
CA ASP A 232 0.88 -7.61 30.53
C ASP A 232 2.15 -7.18 29.78
N TYR A 233 2.04 -6.11 28.98
CA TYR A 233 3.18 -5.53 28.27
C TYR A 233 3.52 -4.14 28.82
N THR A 234 4.80 -3.92 29.12
CA THR A 234 5.33 -2.73 29.81
C THR A 234 6.16 -1.80 28.94
N ASP A 235 6.53 -2.24 27.72
CA ASP A 235 7.08 -1.37 26.67
C ASP A 235 6.49 -1.82 25.33
N VAL A 236 5.58 -1.01 24.80
CA VAL A 236 4.91 -1.24 23.52
C VAL A 236 5.25 -0.08 22.60
N ARG A 237 5.76 -0.43 21.42
CA ARG A 237 6.14 0.54 20.39
C ARG A 237 5.50 0.16 19.08
N PHE A 238 4.79 1.09 18.48
CA PHE A 238 4.21 0.92 17.16
C PHE A 238 4.87 1.90 16.21
N ILE A 239 5.27 1.43 15.03
CA ILE A 239 5.92 2.26 14.02
C ILE A 239 5.26 2.02 12.67
N GLN A 240 4.96 3.12 11.98
CA GLN A 240 4.48 3.09 10.61
C GLN A 240 5.36 3.98 9.76
N GLY A 241 5.69 3.50 8.57
CA GLY A 241 6.48 4.27 7.62
C GLY A 241 6.27 3.80 6.20
N GLY A 242 6.92 4.49 5.28
CA GLY A 242 7.00 4.06 3.91
C GLY A 242 7.70 5.06 3.01
N ASP A 243 7.54 4.77 1.73
CA ASP A 243 8.32 5.31 0.65
C ASP A 243 7.43 6.00 -0.37
N ALA A 244 7.77 7.23 -0.73
CA ALA A 244 6.94 8.02 -1.63
C ALA A 244 7.43 7.94 -3.07
N TYR A 245 6.48 7.73 -3.98
CA TYR A 245 6.69 7.83 -5.43
C TYR A 245 5.65 8.77 -6.01
N PHE A 246 5.96 10.03 -6.23
CA PHE A 246 4.96 10.95 -6.78
C PHE A 246 5.51 11.74 -7.96
N ALA A 247 4.64 11.96 -8.94
CA ALA A 247 5.00 12.53 -10.24
C ALA A 247 6.08 11.74 -11.02
N ASN A 248 6.05 10.40 -10.93
CA ASN A 248 6.96 9.51 -11.66
C ASN A 248 8.46 9.77 -11.34
N SER A 249 8.74 10.22 -10.12
CA SER A 249 10.08 10.58 -9.67
C SER A 249 10.35 10.02 -8.28
N ASP A 250 11.46 9.30 -8.19
CA ASP A 250 12.01 8.69 -6.98
C ASP A 250 13.28 9.43 -6.56
N SER A 251 13.12 10.67 -6.13
CA SER A 251 14.27 11.52 -5.77
C SER A 251 13.87 12.51 -4.68
N ALA A 252 12.98 12.06 -3.79
CA ALA A 252 12.41 12.91 -2.77
C ALA A 252 13.40 13.10 -1.61
N CYS A 253 13.34 14.27 -0.97
CA CYS A 253 14.04 14.55 0.27
C CYS A 253 13.06 14.62 1.44
N GLY A 254 13.55 14.33 2.66
CA GLY A 254 12.76 14.36 3.89
C GLY A 254 12.71 15.72 4.57
N TYR A 255 11.54 16.10 5.06
CA TYR A 255 11.27 17.35 5.77
C TYR A 255 10.33 17.14 6.95
N HIS A 256 10.28 18.11 7.86
CA HIS A 256 9.36 18.13 9.00
C HIS A 256 8.64 19.47 9.11
N ASN A 257 7.37 19.43 9.49
CA ASN A 257 6.57 20.58 9.85
C ASN A 257 6.22 20.46 11.33
N ALA A 258 6.74 21.39 12.15
CA ALA A 258 6.59 21.35 13.59
C ALA A 258 5.15 21.63 14.08
N ASP A 259 4.40 22.45 13.36
CA ASP A 259 3.04 22.85 13.76
C ASP A 259 2.07 21.66 13.72
N LEU A 260 2.20 20.82 12.70
CA LEU A 260 1.39 19.61 12.52
C LEU A 260 2.08 18.35 13.05
N ASP A 261 3.36 18.45 13.43
CA ASP A 261 4.25 17.30 13.67
C ASP A 261 4.22 16.31 12.50
N MET A 262 4.32 16.86 11.29
CA MET A 262 4.24 16.12 10.05
C MET A 262 5.63 15.87 9.49
N VAL A 263 5.94 14.62 9.21
CA VAL A 263 7.04 14.27 8.31
C VAL A 263 6.52 14.22 6.87
N TYR A 264 7.27 14.76 5.93
CA TYR A 264 6.87 14.76 4.53
C TYR A 264 8.05 14.68 3.59
N LEU A 265 7.77 14.17 2.39
CA LEU A 265 8.71 13.99 1.30
C LEU A 265 8.36 14.96 0.17
N LYS A 266 9.39 15.62 -0.38
CA LYS A 266 9.26 16.51 -1.53
C LYS A 266 10.32 16.18 -2.60
N ASN A 267 9.91 16.02 -3.84
CA ASN A 267 10.79 15.96 -5.01
C ASN A 267 11.24 17.38 -5.34
N THR A 268 12.54 17.60 -5.52
CA THR A 268 13.10 18.91 -5.82
C THR A 268 12.62 19.47 -7.16
N ASN A 269 12.33 18.57 -8.12
CA ASN A 269 11.94 18.90 -9.48
C ASN A 269 10.44 18.73 -9.77
N ALA A 270 9.62 18.41 -8.77
CA ALA A 270 8.18 18.24 -8.94
C ALA A 270 7.38 19.02 -7.90
N ALA A 271 6.25 19.58 -8.32
CA ALA A 271 5.32 20.24 -7.41
C ALA A 271 4.51 19.18 -6.64
N GLY A 272 4.48 19.29 -5.31
CA GLY A 272 3.73 18.39 -4.45
C GLY A 272 4.54 17.92 -3.25
N LEU A 273 3.84 17.29 -2.31
CA LEU A 273 4.44 16.59 -1.19
C LEU A 273 3.59 15.37 -0.86
N MET A 274 4.21 14.38 -0.24
CA MET A 274 3.52 13.31 0.46
C MET A 274 3.90 13.38 1.92
N GLY A 275 2.92 13.40 2.81
CA GLY A 275 3.13 13.61 4.24
C GLY A 275 2.45 12.56 5.10
N PHE A 276 2.89 12.49 6.34
CA PHE A 276 2.34 11.64 7.39
C PHE A 276 2.45 12.38 8.73
N TYR A 277 1.38 12.43 9.51
CA TYR A 277 1.37 13.08 10.83
C TYR A 277 0.44 12.36 11.80
N GLY A 278 0.74 12.38 13.09
CA GLY A 278 -0.14 11.79 14.11
C GLY A 278 -1.42 12.61 14.30
N GLY A 279 -2.57 11.95 14.53
CA GLY A 279 -3.80 12.66 14.87
C GLY A 279 -3.63 13.52 16.14
N HIS A 280 -4.48 14.54 16.33
CA HIS A 280 -4.37 15.44 17.47
C HIS A 280 -4.27 14.70 18.83
N ASP A 281 -5.09 13.67 19.01
CA ASP A 281 -5.13 12.84 20.23
C ASP A 281 -4.10 11.70 20.24
N SER A 282 -3.19 11.65 19.27
CA SER A 282 -2.24 10.56 19.06
C SER A 282 -1.02 11.06 18.28
N ARG A 283 -0.43 12.15 18.74
CA ARG A 283 0.84 12.65 18.20
C ARG A 283 1.91 11.58 18.32
N SER A 284 2.83 11.54 17.37
CA SER A 284 3.97 10.65 17.42
C SER A 284 4.91 11.03 18.54
N ASP A 285 5.49 10.04 19.21
CA ASP A 285 6.58 10.26 20.16
C ASP A 285 7.91 10.46 19.44
N ARG A 286 8.04 9.79 18.30
CA ARG A 286 9.24 9.85 17.48
C ARG A 286 8.96 9.82 15.98
N TYR A 287 9.89 10.37 15.20
CA TYR A 287 9.78 10.41 13.75
C TYR A 287 11.14 10.33 13.06
N PHE A 288 11.12 10.02 11.77
CA PHE A 288 12.26 10.17 10.88
C PHE A 288 11.79 10.45 9.45
N ALA A 289 12.51 11.28 8.70
CA ALA A 289 12.35 11.39 7.25
C ALA A 289 13.69 11.66 6.57
N GLY A 290 14.09 10.84 5.61
CA GLY A 290 15.41 10.90 5.00
C GLY A 290 15.77 9.58 4.37
N ASP A 291 17.06 9.33 4.16
CA ASP A 291 17.62 8.10 3.57
C ASP A 291 16.80 6.85 3.88
N LEU A 292 16.29 6.21 2.82
CA LEU A 292 15.48 4.99 2.85
C LEU A 292 16.07 3.94 3.81
N GLN A 293 17.37 3.67 3.69
CA GLN A 293 18.03 2.61 4.44
C GLN A 293 18.13 2.95 5.94
N THR A 294 18.51 4.19 6.27
CA THR A 294 18.54 4.70 7.64
C THR A 294 17.15 4.66 8.27
N ASN A 295 16.11 5.01 7.51
CA ASN A 295 14.74 4.93 7.99
C ASN A 295 14.37 3.48 8.33
N PHE A 296 14.60 2.55 7.40
CA PHE A 296 14.33 1.14 7.59
C PHE A 296 15.04 0.56 8.83
N PHE A 297 16.32 0.91 9.03
CA PHE A 297 17.05 0.50 10.23
C PHE A 297 16.52 1.15 11.52
N GLY A 298 16.12 2.42 11.47
CA GLY A 298 15.49 3.10 12.59
C GLY A 298 14.18 2.44 13.02
N MET A 299 13.36 2.03 12.06
CA MET A 299 12.14 1.26 12.32
C MET A 299 12.46 -0.10 12.95
N ALA A 300 13.41 -0.85 12.38
CA ALA A 300 13.83 -2.16 12.89
C ALA A 300 14.46 -2.10 14.29
N ALA A 301 15.06 -0.95 14.65
CA ALA A 301 15.59 -0.68 15.99
C ALA A 301 14.51 -0.26 17.01
N TYR A 302 13.28 -0.01 16.56
CA TYR A 302 12.17 0.49 17.37
C TYR A 302 12.47 1.82 18.09
N CYS A 303 13.27 2.68 17.45
CA CYS A 303 13.87 3.84 18.07
C CYS A 303 14.20 4.92 17.03
N LEU A 304 13.18 5.53 16.42
CA LEU A 304 13.37 6.60 15.42
C LEU A 304 14.11 7.81 16.02
N SER A 305 14.95 8.47 15.23
CA SER A 305 15.96 9.42 15.73
C SER A 305 15.47 10.85 15.97
N ASN A 306 14.22 11.19 15.64
CA ASN A 306 13.67 12.56 15.71
C ASN A 306 14.46 13.54 14.83
N SER A 307 14.74 13.12 13.61
CA SER A 307 15.50 13.94 12.67
C SER A 307 14.96 13.84 11.26
N VAL A 308 15.30 14.84 10.45
CA VAL A 308 15.07 14.79 9.00
C VAL A 308 16.37 15.05 8.25
N ASN A 309 16.52 14.44 7.09
CA ASN A 309 17.62 14.67 6.18
C ASN A 309 17.07 15.23 4.85
N THR A 310 17.34 16.52 4.62
CA THR A 310 16.90 17.25 3.42
C THR A 310 17.85 17.09 2.23
N ASN A 311 19.03 16.50 2.43
CA ASN A 311 20.10 16.46 1.43
C ASN A 311 20.19 15.10 0.71
N PHE A 312 19.34 14.15 1.05
CA PHE A 312 19.33 12.81 0.46
C PHE A 312 18.13 12.61 -0.45
N THR A 313 18.38 12.13 -1.66
CA THR A 313 17.38 11.75 -2.67
C THR A 313 17.16 10.25 -2.60
N ASP A 314 15.90 9.79 -2.59
CA ASP A 314 15.45 8.41 -2.21
C ASP A 314 15.16 8.31 -0.70
N ALA A 315 14.26 9.18 -0.24
CA ALA A 315 13.93 9.31 1.16
C ALA A 315 12.62 8.58 1.49
N GLY A 316 12.60 7.89 2.63
CA GLY A 316 11.38 7.43 3.29
C GLY A 316 10.99 8.32 4.46
N TYR A 317 9.77 8.14 4.98
CA TYR A 317 9.35 8.70 6.28
C TYR A 317 8.83 7.63 7.24
N SER A 318 8.81 7.92 8.53
CA SER A 318 8.23 7.07 9.57
C SER A 318 7.80 7.86 10.80
N LEU A 319 6.75 7.37 11.46
CA LEU A 319 6.29 7.82 12.78
C LEU A 319 6.26 6.64 13.75
N GLN A 320 6.54 6.93 15.02
CA GLN A 320 6.58 5.97 16.12
C GLN A 320 5.76 6.47 17.31
N TRP A 321 5.03 5.55 17.93
CA TRP A 321 4.27 5.73 19.17
C TRP A 321 4.75 4.74 20.22
N ASN A 322 4.83 5.19 21.46
CA ASN A 322 5.31 4.44 22.62
C ASN A 322 4.26 4.47 23.73
N THR A 323 4.11 3.36 24.43
CA THR A 323 3.31 3.28 25.66
C THR A 323 3.94 2.27 26.62
N ASN A 324 3.82 2.52 27.91
CA ASN A 324 4.38 1.67 28.96
C ASN A 324 3.39 0.63 29.51
N SER A 325 2.25 0.47 28.83
CA SER A 325 1.19 -0.43 29.25
C SER A 325 0.31 -0.80 28.05
N LEU A 326 -0.02 -2.08 27.93
CA LEU A 326 -1.05 -2.59 27.02
C LEU A 326 -1.82 -3.76 27.62
#